data_AF-A0A6N8V3R7-F1
#
_entry.id   AF-A0A6N8V3R7-F1
#
_cell.length_a   1.000
_cell.length_b   1.000
_cell.length_c   1.000
_cell.angle_alpha   90.00
_cell.angle_beta   90.00
_cell.angle_gamma   90.00
#
_symmetry.space_group_name_H-M   'P 1'
#
loop_
_entity.id
_entity.type
_entity.pdbx_description
1 polymer ?
#
loop_
_entity_poly.entity_id
_entity_poly.type
_entity_poly.pdbx_seq_one_letter_code
_entity_poly.pdbx_strand_id
1 'polypeptide(L)'
;MVRLALRSVFSRRVTAGLTLLAIAISVAMLLGVEKVRRDARGAFANTISGTDLVVGARSGAIQLLLYSVFRIGNATNNISWETYQDIGGFPRVLWTVPISLGDSHRGFRVMGTSSAYF
;
A
#
# COMPACT_ATOMS: atom_id res chain seq x y z
N MET A 1 36.52 3.69 -31.79
CA MET A 1 36.73 3.41 -30.34
C MET A 1 35.85 2.28 -29.82
N VAL A 2 34.53 2.27 -30.08
CA VAL A 2 33.59 1.20 -29.65
C VAL A 2 34.00 -0.21 -30.10
N ARG A 3 34.56 -0.36 -31.31
CA ARG A 3 35.04 -1.65 -31.86
C ARG A 3 36.23 -2.24 -31.08
N LEU A 4 37.10 -1.39 -30.49
CA LEU A 4 38.21 -1.83 -29.64
C LEU A 4 37.72 -2.22 -28.25
N ALA A 5 36.76 -1.47 -27.69
CA ALA A 5 36.12 -1.79 -26.42
C ALA A 5 35.39 -3.16 -26.49
N LEU A 6 34.63 -3.41 -27.56
CA LEU A 6 33.96 -4.71 -27.77
C LEU A 6 34.94 -5.87 -27.91
N ARG A 7 36.05 -5.69 -28.65
CA ARG A 7 37.12 -6.71 -28.74
C ARG A 7 37.82 -6.97 -27.42
N SER A 8 38.00 -5.95 -26.58
CA SER A 8 38.59 -6.08 -25.23
C SER A 8 37.68 -6.88 -24.29
N VAL A 9 36.38 -6.60 -24.30
CA VAL A 9 35.37 -7.38 -23.57
C VAL A 9 35.36 -8.84 -24.05
N PHE A 10 35.50 -9.05 -25.36
CA PHE A 10 35.56 -10.39 -25.97
C PHE A 10 36.87 -11.15 -25.72
N SER A 11 37.96 -10.50 -25.30
CA SER A 11 39.19 -11.22 -24.90
C SER A 11 39.16 -11.62 -23.43
N ARG A 12 38.38 -10.92 -22.59
CA ARG A 12 38.16 -11.22 -21.17
C ARG A 12 36.74 -11.69 -20.87
N ARG A 13 36.24 -12.64 -21.68
CA ARG A 13 34.82 -13.08 -21.66
C ARG A 13 34.36 -13.56 -20.29
N VAL A 14 35.21 -14.25 -19.55
CA VAL A 14 34.88 -14.80 -18.21
C VAL A 14 34.70 -13.67 -17.20
N THR A 15 35.68 -12.77 -17.07
CA THR A 15 35.60 -11.63 -16.15
C THR A 15 34.47 -10.68 -16.52
N ALA A 16 34.29 -10.41 -17.82
CA ALA A 16 33.18 -9.60 -18.31
C ALA A 16 31.81 -10.25 -18.01
N GLY A 17 31.69 -11.57 -18.18
CA GLY A 17 30.50 -12.33 -17.84
C GLY A 17 30.17 -12.29 -16.35
N LEU A 18 31.17 -12.46 -15.48
CA LEU A 18 31.01 -12.34 -14.02
C LEU A 18 30.55 -10.93 -13.61
N THR A 19 31.14 -9.89 -14.19
CA THR A 19 30.71 -8.51 -13.90
C THR A 19 29.28 -8.24 -14.40
N LEU A 20 28.92 -8.73 -15.58
CA LEU A 20 27.57 -8.57 -16.13
C LEU A 20 26.55 -9.30 -15.25
N LEU A 21 26.87 -10.51 -14.80
CA LEU A 21 26.02 -11.30 -13.91
C LEU A 21 25.84 -10.63 -12.55
N ALA A 22 26.90 -10.07 -11.97
CA ALA A 22 26.82 -9.32 -10.71
C ALA A 22 25.91 -8.08 -10.83
N ILE A 23 26.05 -7.32 -11.93
CA ILE A 23 25.19 -6.17 -12.21
C ILE A 23 23.73 -6.63 -12.42
N ALA A 24 23.52 -7.70 -13.20
CA ALA A 24 22.20 -8.24 -13.46
C ALA A 24 21.48 -8.67 -12.18
N ILE A 25 22.18 -9.38 -11.27
CA ILE A 25 21.61 -9.78 -9.98
C ILE A 25 21.28 -8.56 -9.13
N SER A 26 22.17 -7.58 -9.05
CA SER A 26 21.96 -6.36 -8.26
C SER A 26 20.71 -5.60 -8.73
N VAL A 27 20.59 -5.38 -10.05
CA VAL A 27 19.43 -4.69 -10.64
C VAL A 27 18.15 -5.53 -10.50
N ALA A 28 18.22 -6.84 -10.74
CA ALA A 28 17.08 -7.73 -10.58
C ALA A 28 16.57 -7.75 -9.14
N MET A 29 17.46 -7.75 -8.16
CA MET A 29 17.09 -7.70 -6.74
C MET A 29 16.43 -6.37 -6.39
N LEU A 30 16.99 -5.24 -6.84
CA LEU A 30 16.40 -3.92 -6.62
C LEU A 30 14.98 -3.82 -7.21
N LEU A 31 14.84 -4.21 -8.48
CA LEU A 31 13.55 -4.21 -9.17
C LEU A 31 12.57 -5.22 -8.56
N GLY A 32 13.06 -6.38 -8.13
CA GLY A 32 12.27 -7.42 -7.48
C GLY A 32 11.65 -6.95 -6.17
N VAL A 33 12.45 -6.34 -5.29
CA VAL A 33 11.95 -5.75 -4.03
C VAL A 33 10.90 -4.68 -4.32
N GLU A 34 11.15 -3.82 -5.30
CA GLU A 34 10.19 -2.78 -5.66
C GLU A 34 8.90 -3.33 -6.28
N LYS A 35 9.00 -4.37 -7.12
CA LYS A 35 7.84 -5.07 -7.70
C LYS A 35 7.00 -5.72 -6.62
N VAL A 36 7.61 -6.51 -5.74
CA VAL A 36 6.92 -7.17 -4.62
C VAL A 36 6.26 -6.12 -3.71
N ARG A 37 6.96 -5.04 -3.39
CA ARG A 37 6.40 -3.92 -2.61
C ARG A 37 5.18 -3.31 -3.28
N ARG A 38 5.23 -3.06 -4.59
CA ARG A 38 4.10 -2.48 -5.35
C ARG A 38 2.93 -3.44 -5.47
N ASP A 39 3.20 -4.71 -5.77
CA ASP A 39 2.17 -5.72 -5.94
C ASP A 39 1.47 -6.03 -4.61
N ALA A 40 2.22 -6.11 -3.50
CA ALA A 40 1.64 -6.20 -2.17
C ALA A 40 0.70 -5.02 -1.89
N ARG A 41 1.12 -3.78 -2.19
CA ARG A 41 0.28 -2.57 -2.05
C ARG A 41 -0.99 -2.64 -2.90
N GLY A 42 -0.88 -3.07 -4.16
CA GLY A 42 -2.02 -3.18 -5.09
C GLY A 42 -3.01 -4.29 -4.69
N ALA A 43 -2.50 -5.43 -4.21
CA ALA A 43 -3.34 -6.52 -3.74
C ALA A 43 -4.25 -6.09 -2.57
N PHE A 44 -3.76 -5.25 -1.65
CA PHE A 44 -4.59 -4.75 -0.55
C PHE A 44 -5.70 -3.77 -1.01
N ALA A 45 -5.46 -2.99 -2.06
CA ALA A 45 -6.45 -2.08 -2.62
C ALA A 45 -7.64 -2.81 -3.28
N ASN A 46 -7.36 -3.96 -3.90
CA ASN A 46 -8.35 -4.70 -4.69
C ASN A 46 -9.22 -5.66 -3.86
N THR A 47 -8.94 -5.86 -2.57
CA THR A 47 -9.71 -6.80 -1.72
C THR A 47 -10.99 -6.16 -1.14
N ILE A 48 -11.16 -4.84 -1.23
CA ILE A 48 -12.39 -4.18 -0.77
C ILE A 48 -13.42 -4.22 -1.91
N SER A 49 -14.21 -5.30 -1.96
CA SER A 49 -15.36 -5.38 -2.87
C SER A 49 -16.53 -4.60 -2.27
N GLY A 50 -17.13 -3.68 -3.03
CA GLY A 50 -18.35 -2.95 -2.65
C GLY A 50 -18.15 -1.55 -2.08
N THR A 51 -16.91 -1.08 -1.85
CA THR A 51 -16.65 0.30 -1.36
C THR A 51 -15.83 1.07 -2.38
N ASP A 52 -16.36 2.19 -2.88
CA ASP A 52 -15.69 3.02 -3.88
C ASP A 52 -14.54 3.85 -3.28
N LEU A 53 -14.67 4.26 -2.01
CA LEU A 53 -13.75 5.19 -1.37
C LEU A 53 -13.65 4.98 0.14
N VAL A 54 -12.41 5.02 0.67
CA VAL A 54 -12.14 5.11 2.11
C VAL A 54 -11.69 6.53 2.44
N VAL A 55 -12.36 7.18 3.39
CA VAL A 55 -12.05 8.54 3.84
C VAL A 55 -11.61 8.51 5.30
N GLY A 56 -10.55 9.24 5.62
CA GLY A 56 -10.05 9.37 6.99
C GLY A 56 -9.18 10.62 7.14
N ALA A 57 -8.63 10.85 8.33
CA ALA A 57 -7.78 12.00 8.55
C ALA A 57 -6.49 11.92 7.73
N ARG A 58 -5.83 13.08 7.58
CA ARG A 58 -4.58 13.24 6.83
C ARG A 58 -3.55 12.18 7.25
N SER A 59 -3.37 11.20 6.38
CA SER A 59 -2.48 10.05 6.55
C SER A 59 -2.07 9.50 5.18
N GLY A 60 -1.16 8.53 5.14
CA GLY A 60 -0.85 7.85 3.88
C GLY A 60 -2.02 6.95 3.45
N ALA A 61 -2.39 6.97 2.16
CA ALA A 61 -3.51 6.16 1.63
C ALA A 61 -3.42 4.66 1.99
N ILE A 62 -2.21 4.11 1.98
CA ILE A 62 -1.96 2.72 2.37
C ILE A 62 -2.20 2.50 3.87
N GLN A 63 -1.79 3.45 4.71
CA GLN A 63 -1.99 3.36 6.14
C GLN A 63 -3.47 3.44 6.49
N LEU A 64 -4.21 4.34 5.83
CA LEU A 64 -5.66 4.44 5.97
C LEU A 64 -6.34 3.11 5.60
N LEU A 65 -5.95 2.49 4.48
CA LEU A 65 -6.51 1.20 4.05
C LEU A 65 -6.15 0.05 4.99
N LEU A 66 -4.87 -0.09 5.36
CA LEU A 66 -4.42 -1.14 6.27
C LEU A 66 -5.06 -1.00 7.65
N TYR A 67 -5.25 0.23 8.12
CA TYR A 67 -5.90 0.50 9.39
C TYR A 67 -7.40 0.22 9.34
N SER A 68 -8.12 0.76 8.34
CA SER A 68 -9.58 0.62 8.22
C SER A 68 -10.03 -0.81 7.94
N VAL A 69 -9.37 -1.53 7.02
CA VAL A 69 -9.80 -2.86 6.57
C VAL A 69 -9.11 -3.97 7.35
N PHE A 70 -7.78 -3.91 7.44
CA PHE A 70 -6.98 -4.99 8.01
C PHE A 70 -6.69 -4.80 9.50
N ARG A 71 -7.04 -3.62 10.06
CA ARG A 71 -6.73 -3.25 11.46
C ARG A 71 -5.24 -3.36 11.77
N ILE A 72 -4.37 -3.08 10.80
CA ILE A 72 -2.90 -3.13 10.93
C ILE A 72 -2.35 -1.70 10.98
N GLY A 73 -1.51 -1.43 11.97
CA GLY A 73 -0.80 -0.14 12.13
C GLY A 73 -1.25 0.64 13.37
N ASN A 74 -0.75 1.87 13.47
CA ASN A 74 -1.07 2.80 14.54
C ASN A 74 -2.29 3.65 14.16
N ALA A 75 -3.07 4.04 15.17
CA ALA A 75 -4.23 4.91 15.00
C ALA A 75 -3.84 6.17 14.21
N THR A 76 -4.44 6.34 13.03
CA THR A 76 -4.49 7.64 12.39
C THR A 76 -5.43 8.54 13.20
N ASN A 77 -5.25 9.85 13.14
CA ASN A 77 -6.25 10.76 13.71
C ASN A 77 -7.64 10.42 13.17
N ASN A 78 -8.67 10.56 14.02
CA ASN A 78 -10.04 10.39 13.59
C ASN A 78 -10.50 11.67 12.88
N ILE A 79 -11.43 11.54 11.94
CA ILE A 79 -12.22 12.68 11.47
C ILE A 79 -13.23 13.06 12.55
N SER A 80 -13.60 14.34 12.60
CA SER A 80 -14.65 14.77 13.54
C SER A 80 -16.01 14.20 13.12
N TRP A 81 -16.94 14.10 14.07
CA TRP A 81 -18.28 13.59 13.77
C TRP A 81 -19.04 14.53 12.82
N GLU A 82 -18.82 15.83 12.94
CA GLU A 82 -19.39 16.85 12.06
C GLU A 82 -18.91 16.65 10.62
N THR A 83 -17.60 16.37 10.44
CA THR A 83 -17.03 16.08 9.12
C THR A 83 -17.67 14.85 8.49
N TYR A 84 -17.96 13.82 9.28
CA TYR A 84 -18.67 12.63 8.79
C TYR A 84 -20.11 12.97 8.36
N GLN A 85 -20.83 13.79 9.13
CA GLN A 85 -22.18 14.22 8.78
C GLN A 85 -22.20 15.05 7.49
N ASP A 86 -21.23 15.95 7.32
CA ASP A 86 -21.06 16.72 6.08
C ASP A 86 -20.83 15.80 4.88
N ILE A 87 -19.98 14.77 5.06
CA ILE A 87 -19.69 13.80 3.99
C ILE A 87 -20.93 12.96 3.65
N GLY A 88 -21.62 12.44 4.66
CA GLY A 88 -22.83 11.65 4.48
C GLY A 88 -24.00 12.45 3.88
N GLY A 89 -24.00 13.77 4.03
CA GLY A 89 -24.99 14.66 3.45
C GLY A 89 -24.76 14.99 1.96
N PHE A 90 -23.62 14.61 1.36
CA PHE A 90 -23.38 14.91 -0.05
C PHE A 90 -24.31 14.11 -0.98
N PRO A 91 -24.93 14.74 -1.99
CA PRO A 91 -25.85 14.06 -2.91
C PRO A 91 -25.23 12.90 -3.73
N ARG A 92 -23.90 12.83 -3.83
CA ARG A 92 -23.18 11.77 -4.57
C ARG A 92 -22.87 10.55 -3.71
N VAL A 93 -23.18 10.61 -2.41
CA VAL A 93 -22.85 9.56 -1.46
C VAL A 93 -24.10 8.72 -1.26
N LEU A 94 -24.07 7.50 -1.82
CA LEU A 94 -25.22 6.59 -1.75
C LEU A 94 -25.42 6.02 -0.35
N TRP A 95 -24.33 5.68 0.33
CA TRP A 95 -24.31 5.20 1.71
C TRP A 95 -22.93 5.44 2.32
N THR A 96 -22.87 5.57 3.65
CA THR A 96 -21.62 5.66 4.40
C THR A 96 -21.72 4.83 5.68
N VAL A 97 -20.57 4.34 6.14
CA VAL A 97 -20.46 3.65 7.42
C VAL A 97 -19.30 4.27 8.19
N PRO A 98 -19.54 4.84 9.39
CA PRO A 98 -18.48 5.37 10.21
C PRO A 98 -17.73 4.21 10.87
N ILE A 99 -16.41 4.29 10.89
CA ILE A 99 -15.55 3.32 11.56
C ILE A 99 -14.63 4.07 12.50
N SER A 100 -14.69 3.73 13.78
CA SER A 100 -13.77 4.21 14.81
C SER A 100 -13.02 3.02 15.39
N LEU A 101 -11.69 3.06 15.27
CA LEU A 101 -10.77 2.05 15.75
C LEU A 101 -9.83 2.71 16.77
N GLY A 102 -9.43 1.97 17.80
CA GLY A 102 -8.41 2.46 18.74
C GLY A 102 -8.57 1.93 20.16
N ASP A 103 -9.75 1.41 20.52
CA ASP A 103 -9.98 0.82 21.83
C ASP A 103 -9.81 -0.71 21.79
N SER A 104 -9.56 -1.31 22.95
CA SER A 104 -9.46 -2.75 23.12
C SER A 104 -10.04 -3.16 24.46
N HIS A 105 -10.88 -4.19 24.44
CA HIS A 105 -11.49 -4.75 25.65
C HIS A 105 -11.01 -6.19 25.84
N ARG A 106 -10.32 -6.46 26.96
CA ARG A 106 -9.79 -7.80 27.31
C ARG A 106 -8.93 -8.44 26.21
N GLY A 107 -8.13 -7.64 25.51
CA GLY A 107 -7.27 -8.11 24.42
C GLY A 107 -7.97 -8.24 23.06
N PHE A 108 -9.29 -8.01 22.99
CA PHE A 108 -10.03 -7.93 21.73
C PHE A 108 -10.14 -6.49 21.27
N ARG A 109 -9.82 -6.23 20.00
CA ARG A 109 -9.97 -4.90 19.39
C ARG A 109 -11.46 -4.56 19.28
N VAL A 110 -11.83 -3.41 19.83
CA VAL A 110 -13.20 -2.89 19.75
C VAL A 110 -13.27 -1.90 18.59
N MET A 111 -14.36 -1.98 17.82
CA MET A 111 -14.67 -1.06 16.73
C MET A 111 -15.99 -0.39 17.04
N GLY A 112 -16.00 0.95 17.03
CA GLY A 112 -17.23 1.72 16.98
C GLY A 112 -17.70 1.84 15.53
N THR A 113 -18.95 1.45 15.25
CA THR A 113 -19.54 1.60 13.92
C THR A 113 -21.08 1.75 14.03
N SER A 114 -21.74 1.94 12.89
CA SER A 114 -23.20 2.01 12.80
C SER A 114 -23.82 0.65 12.42
N SER A 115 -25.13 0.50 12.59
CA SER A 115 -25.86 -0.72 12.20
C SER A 115 -25.74 -1.07 10.72
N ALA A 116 -25.51 -0.09 9.84
CA ALA A 116 -25.33 -0.30 8.40
C ALA A 116 -24.03 -1.05 8.03
N TYR A 117 -23.17 -1.36 9.01
CA TYR A 117 -21.97 -2.17 8.80
C TYR A 117 -22.27 -3.67 8.58
N PHE A 118 -23.38 -4.17 9.12
CA PHE A 118 -23.76 -5.60 9.10
C PHE A 118 -24.85 -5.88 8.06
#